data_AF-A0A2R7JU81-F1
#
_entry.id   AF-A0A2R7JU81-F1
#
_cell.length_a   1.000
_cell.length_b   1.000
_cell.length_c   1.000
_cell.angle_alpha   90.00
_cell.angle_beta   90.00
_cell.angle_gamma   90.00
#
_symmetry.space_group_name_H-M   'P 1'
#
loop_
_entity.id
_entity.type
_entity.pdbx_description
1 polymer ?
#
loop_
_entity_poly.entity_id
_entity_poly.type
_entity_poly.pdbx_seq_one_letter_code
_entity_poly.pdbx_strand_id
1 'polypeptide(L)' 'MLLDETHPEDVKAAIRKKYGTIKRFHEANGLPEKGVQDILRGRASRRVADAIERVLSEQLSESTKRDTSRRAA' A
#
# COMPACT_ATOMS: atom_id res chain seq x y z
N MET A 1 -8.82 8.23 -6.43
CA MET A 1 -8.30 7.59 -5.20
C MET A 1 -6.80 7.65 -5.25
N LEU A 2 -6.09 7.65 -4.12
CA LEU A 2 -4.61 7.70 -4.12
C LEU A 2 -4.03 6.50 -4.90
N LEU A 3 -4.78 5.40 -4.86
CA LEU A 3 -4.55 4.17 -5.59
C LEU A 3 -4.55 4.33 -7.12
N ASP A 4 -5.35 5.22 -7.69
CA ASP A 4 -5.51 5.37 -9.15
C ASP A 4 -4.32 6.11 -9.78
N GLU A 5 -3.64 6.94 -8.98
CA GLU A 5 -2.48 7.74 -9.40
C GLU A 5 -1.15 7.01 -9.08
N THR A 6 -1.21 5.93 -8.29
CA THR A 6 -0.03 5.17 -7.86
C THR A 6 0.25 4.03 -8.83
N HIS A 7 1.49 3.90 -9.30
CA HIS A 7 1.87 2.82 -10.21
C HIS A 7 1.67 1.43 -9.54
N PRO A 8 1.18 0.40 -10.27
CA PRO A 8 0.91 -0.92 -9.70
C PRO A 8 2.09 -1.56 -8.96
N GLU A 9 3.31 -1.33 -9.43
CA GLU A 9 4.52 -1.83 -8.78
C GLU A 9 4.85 -1.09 -7.48
N ASP A 10 4.53 0.21 -7.38
CA ASP A 10 4.71 0.98 -6.14
C ASP A 10 3.73 0.53 -5.07
N VAL A 11 2.48 0.21 -5.48
CA VAL A 11 1.49 -0.40 -4.58
C VAL A 11 2.02 -1.71 -4.00
N LYS A 12 2.54 -2.61 -4.85
CA LYS A 12 3.13 -3.88 -4.40
C LYS A 12 4.35 -3.64 -3.50
N ALA A 13 5.20 -2.67 -3.83
CA ALA A 13 6.37 -2.32 -3.05
C ALA A 13 5.98 -1.81 -1.66
N ALA A 14 4.99 -0.93 -1.56
CA ALA A 14 4.46 -0.43 -0.29
C ALA A 14 3.92 -1.57 0.59
N ILE A 15 3.12 -2.47 0.00
CA ILE A 15 2.61 -3.66 0.70
C ILE A 15 3.75 -4.55 1.19
N ARG A 16 4.75 -4.83 0.35
CA ARG A 16 5.91 -5.66 0.72
C ARG A 16 6.77 -5.01 1.80
N LYS A 17 6.96 -3.69 1.78
CA LYS A 17 7.70 -2.97 2.82
C LYS A 17 7.03 -3.11 4.20
N LYS A 18 5.70 -3.11 4.26
CA LYS A 18 4.95 -3.18 5.53
C LYS A 18 4.71 -4.61 6.01
N TYR A 19 4.31 -5.53 5.13
CA TYR A 19 3.88 -6.88 5.49
C TYR A 19 4.87 -8.00 5.07
N GLY A 20 5.92 -7.66 4.34
CA GLY A 20 6.88 -8.60 3.75
C GLY A 20 6.38 -9.24 2.45
N THR A 21 5.15 -9.77 2.44
CA THR A 21 4.54 -10.41 1.26
C THR A 21 3.09 -9.96 1.03
N ILE A 22 2.63 -10.08 -0.22
CA ILE A 22 1.23 -9.80 -0.57
C ILE A 22 0.29 -10.78 0.13
N LYS A 23 0.69 -12.05 0.27
CA LYS A 23 -0.08 -13.06 1.00
C LYS A 23 -0.29 -12.67 2.47
N ARG A 24 0.77 -12.21 3.15
CA ARG A 24 0.65 -11.73 4.54
C ARG A 24 -0.25 -10.51 4.67
N PHE A 25 -0.25 -9.62 3.68
CA PHE A 25 -1.21 -8.51 3.63
C PHE A 25 -2.66 -8.99 3.53
N HIS A 26 -2.92 -10.02 2.72
CA HIS A 26 -4.24 -10.62 2.62
C HIS A 26 -4.69 -11.27 3.93
N GLU A 27 -3.81 -12.05 4.56
CA GLU A 27 -4.08 -12.69 5.86
C GLU A 27 -4.32 -11.65 6.96
N ALA A 28 -3.47 -10.61 7.04
CA ALA A 28 -3.56 -9.58 8.07
C ALA A 28 -4.82 -8.70 7.97
N ASN A 29 -5.38 -8.56 6.76
CA ASN A 29 -6.58 -7.75 6.52
C ASN A 29 -7.84 -8.60 6.27
N GLY A 30 -7.75 -9.93 6.33
CA GLY A 30 -8.88 -10.83 6.03
C GLY A 30 -9.40 -10.68 4.58
N LEU A 31 -8.50 -10.41 3.63
CA LEU A 31 -8.84 -10.14 2.23
C LEU A 31 -8.66 -11.39 1.35
N PRO A 32 -9.40 -11.50 0.24
CA PRO A 32 -9.21 -12.58 -0.73
C PRO A 32 -7.81 -12.50 -1.36
N GLU A 33 -7.14 -13.66 -1.56
CA GLU A 33 -5.77 -13.77 -2.09
C GLU A 33 -5.56 -13.09 -3.45
N LYS A 34 -6.62 -12.93 -4.25
CA LYS A 34 -6.56 -12.26 -5.56
C LYS A 34 -6.97 -10.80 -5.53
N GLY A 35 -7.40 -10.29 -4.38
CA GLY A 35 -8.00 -8.96 -4.25
C GLY A 35 -7.06 -7.83 -4.72
N VAL A 36 -5.77 -7.91 -4.41
CA VAL A 36 -4.78 -6.90 -4.84
C VAL A 36 -4.62 -6.96 -6.36
N GLN A 37 -4.55 -8.16 -6.94
CA GLN A 37 -4.41 -8.33 -8.38
C GLN A 37 -5.66 -7.86 -9.14
N ASP A 38 -6.83 -8.08 -8.58
CA ASP A 38 -8.11 -7.62 -9.15
C ASP A 38 -8.19 -6.10 -9.17
N ILE A 39 -7.78 -5.45 -8.08
CA ILE A 39 -7.68 -3.99 -7.99
C ILE A 39 -6.71 -3.42 -9.03
N LEU A 40 -5.52 -4.00 -9.17
CA LEU A 40 -4.53 -3.55 -10.16
C LEU A 40 -4.98 -3.80 -11.61
N ARG A 41 -5.96 -4.67 -11.83
CA ARG A 41 -6.61 -4.89 -13.13
C ARG A 41 -7.83 -3.99 -13.36
N GLY A 42 -8.09 -3.05 -12.45
CA GLY A 42 -9.23 -2.12 -12.52
C GLY A 42 -10.56 -2.71 -12.08
N ARG A 43 -10.59 -3.88 -11.40
CA ARG A 43 -11.83 -4.40 -10.82
C ARG A 43 -12.14 -3.70 -9.51
N ALA A 44 -13.41 -3.37 -9.33
CA ALA A 44 -13.88 -2.71 -8.12
C ALA A 44 -13.95 -3.68 -6.93
N SER A 45 -13.11 -3.43 -5.91
CA SER A 45 -13.22 -4.06 -4.60
C SER A 45 -12.92 -3.05 -3.51
N ARG A 46 -13.98 -2.42 -2.99
CA ARG A 46 -13.88 -1.30 -2.04
C ARG A 46 -13.05 -1.66 -0.81
N ARG A 47 -13.28 -2.85 -0.23
CA ARG A 47 -12.54 -3.33 0.95
C ARG A 47 -11.03 -3.47 0.71
N VAL A 48 -10.64 -3.89 -0.49
CA VAL A 48 -9.23 -4.03 -0.84
C VAL A 48 -8.61 -2.67 -1.15
N ALA A 49 -9.33 -1.81 -1.88
CA ALA A 49 -8.89 -0.44 -2.17
C ALA A 49 -8.62 0.33 -0.87
N ASP A 50 -9.56 0.32 0.07
CA ASP A 50 -9.43 0.99 1.37
C ASP A 50 -8.22 0.47 2.16
N ALA A 51 -7.99 -0.84 2.15
CA ALA A 51 -6.86 -1.45 2.83
C ALA A 51 -5.52 -1.04 2.20
N ILE A 52 -5.45 -0.96 0.86
CA ILE A 52 -4.24 -0.51 0.17
C ILE A 52 -3.99 0.98 0.41
N GLU A 53 -5.03 1.82 0.34
CA GLU A 53 -4.91 3.26 0.60
C GLU A 53 -4.33 3.54 1.98
N ARG A 54 -4.77 2.81 3.02
CA ARG A 54 -4.18 2.93 4.37
C ARG A 54 -2.67 2.68 4.37
N VAL A 55 -2.22 1.65 3.65
CA VAL A 55 -0.78 1.32 3.55
C VAL A 55 -0.01 2.43 2.83
N LEU A 56 -0.57 2.98 1.76
CA LEU A 56 0.05 4.07 1.00
C LEU A 56 0.12 5.36 1.82
N SER A 57 -0.97 5.73 2.52
CA SER A 57 -1.00 6.90 3.40
C SER A 57 0.01 6.81 4.53
N GLU A 58 0.17 5.64 5.15
CA GLU A 58 1.19 5.43 6.18
C GLU A 58 2.61 5.52 5.61
N GLN A 59 2.89 4.94 4.44
CA GLN A 59 4.20 5.06 3.78
C GLN A 59 4.57 6.52 3.47
N LEU A 60 3.61 7.31 2.97
CA LEU A 60 3.82 8.74 2.72
C LEU A 60 4.14 9.49 4.02
N SER A 61 3.39 9.22 5.09
CA SER A 61 3.61 9.84 6.39
C SER A 61 4.99 9.50 6.98
N GLU A 62 5.41 8.24 6.85
CA GLU A 62 6.74 7.78 7.28
C GLU A 62 7.89 8.35 6.44
N SER A 63 7.64 8.66 5.17
CA SER A 63 8.61 9.35 4.32
C SER A 63 8.83 10.79 4.77
N THR A 64 7.76 11.52 5.10
CA THR A 64 7.85 12.92 5.56
C THR A 64 8.59 13.04 6.89
N LYS A 65 8.39 12.10 7.82
CA LYS A 65 9.09 12.10 9.12
C LYS A 65 10.60 11.89 9.02
N ARG A 66 11.09 11.20 7.98
CA ARG A 66 12.53 10.94 7.80
C ARG A 66 13.29 12.10 7.17
N ASP A 67 12.62 13.09 6.59
CA ASP A 67 13.29 14.20 5.92
C ASP A 67 13.74 15.29 6.93
N THR A 68 13.07 15.39 8.07
CA THR A 68 13.37 16.37 9.13
C THR A 68 14.67 16.13 9.90
N SER A 69 15.34 14.98 9.75
CA SER A 69 16.58 14.66 10.47
C SER A 69 17.87 14.94 9.70
N ARG A 70 17.80 15.52 8.49
CA ARG A 70 18.99 15.77 7.64
C ARG A 70 19.58 17.18 7.71
N ARG A 71 19.06 18.06 8.56
CA ARG A 71 19.59 19.43 8.78
C ARG A 71 20.00 19.64 10.24
N ALA A 72 21.12 19.05 10.62
CA ALA A 72 21.89 19.46 11.79
C ALA A 72 23.36 19.11 11.50
N ALA A 73 24.04 19.98 10.76
CA ALA A 73 25.48 19.98 10.55
C ALA A 73 25.96 21.42 10.69
#